data_AF-A0A3C0V919-F1
#
_entry.id   AF-A0A3C0V919-F1
#
_cell.length_a   1.000
_cell.length_b   1.000
_cell.length_c   1.000
_cell.angle_alpha   90.00
_cell.angle_beta   90.00
_cell.angle_gamma   90.00
#
_symmetry.space_group_name_H-M   'P 1'
#
loop_
_entity.id
_entity.type
_entity.pdbx_description
1 polymer ?
#
loop_
_entity_poly.entity_id
_entity_poly.type
_entity_poly.pdbx_seq_one_letter_code
_entity_poly.pdbx_strand_id
1 'polypeptide(L)'
;MKHDRRVLPCPHCGEPVPEDAPSCPHCGSDAETGWDPEAEYNSIELPEEDNDAEAPGAERPGISGAFMALLVIVASLGIIAAGGLLGLAASLFTLLGVLVIIAYIARRMRRPRRWPPVR
;
A
#
# COMPACT_ATOMS: atom_id res chain seq x y z
N MET A 1 -0.46 -37.99 -7.78
CA MET A 1 0.80 -37.23 -7.78
C MET A 1 0.51 -35.84 -7.22
N LYS A 2 0.86 -35.57 -5.96
CA LYS A 2 0.72 -34.23 -5.38
C LYS A 2 1.83 -33.37 -5.99
N HIS A 3 1.50 -32.50 -6.93
CA HIS A 3 2.42 -31.46 -7.34
C HIS A 3 2.74 -30.63 -6.10
N ASP A 4 3.98 -30.72 -5.65
CA ASP A 4 4.56 -29.77 -4.72
C ASP A 4 4.44 -28.41 -5.39
N ARG A 5 3.49 -27.59 -4.93
CA ARG A 5 3.23 -26.28 -5.52
C ARG A 5 4.45 -25.42 -5.23
N ARG A 6 5.31 -25.25 -6.23
CA ARG A 6 6.42 -24.31 -6.14
C ARG A 6 5.84 -22.91 -5.92
N VAL A 7 6.49 -22.19 -5.02
CA VAL A 7 6.04 -20.89 -4.55
C VAL A 7 7.13 -19.89 -4.88
N LEU A 8 6.77 -18.85 -5.63
CA LEU A 8 7.66 -17.78 -6.05
C LEU A 8 7.30 -16.49 -5.29
N PRO A 9 8.27 -15.59 -5.02
CA PRO A 9 7.94 -14.29 -4.46
C PRO A 9 7.29 -13.39 -5.52
N CYS A 10 6.19 -12.74 -5.18
CA CYS A 10 5.58 -11.67 -5.97
C CYS A 10 6.60 -10.53 -6.23
N PRO A 11 6.85 -10.09 -7.48
CA PRO A 11 7.75 -8.97 -7.75
C PRO A 11 7.20 -7.62 -7.25
N HIS A 12 5.88 -7.47 -7.10
CA HIS A 12 5.26 -6.22 -6.63
C HIS A 12 5.24 -6.07 -5.09
N CYS A 13 5.02 -7.14 -4.33
CA CYS A 13 4.86 -7.09 -2.88
C CYS A 13 5.78 -8.04 -2.09
N GLY A 14 6.52 -8.92 -2.77
CA GLY A 14 7.48 -9.85 -2.17
C GLY A 14 6.87 -11.07 -1.45
N GLU A 15 5.56 -11.24 -1.48
CA GLU A 15 4.90 -12.34 -0.75
C GLU A 15 4.91 -13.65 -1.58
N PRO A 16 5.02 -14.82 -0.95
CA PRO A 16 4.93 -16.13 -1.60
C PRO A 16 3.63 -16.31 -2.37
N VAL A 17 3.75 -16.67 -3.65
CA VAL A 17 2.63 -16.93 -4.54
C VAL A 17 2.85 -18.27 -5.24
N PRO A 18 1.83 -19.14 -5.32
CA PRO A 18 1.92 -20.36 -6.13
C PRO A 18 2.26 -20.04 -7.59
N GLU A 19 3.13 -20.85 -8.21
CA GLU A 19 3.48 -20.71 -9.64
C GLU A 19 2.26 -20.68 -10.58
N ASP A 20 1.16 -21.33 -10.18
CA ASP A 20 -0.08 -21.46 -10.95
C ASP A 20 -1.15 -20.41 -10.60
N ALA A 21 -0.84 -19.44 -9.73
CA ALA A 21 -1.82 -18.44 -9.33
C ALA A 21 -2.06 -17.40 -10.44
N PRO A 22 -3.33 -17.11 -10.81
CA PRO A 22 -3.65 -16.12 -11.84
C PRO A 22 -3.36 -14.67 -11.39
N SER A 23 -3.28 -14.44 -10.09
CA SER A 23 -2.95 -13.15 -9.47
C SER A 23 -2.42 -13.38 -8.05
N CYS A 24 -1.77 -12.38 -7.50
CA CYS A 24 -1.34 -12.35 -6.11
C CYS A 24 -2.55 -12.35 -5.17
N PRO A 25 -2.74 -13.36 -4.31
CA PRO A 25 -3.83 -13.34 -3.33
C PRO A 25 -3.63 -12.29 -2.22
N HIS A 26 -2.48 -11.61 -2.20
CA HIS A 26 -2.11 -10.64 -1.17
C HIS A 26 -2.20 -9.20 -1.62
N CYS A 27 -1.78 -8.87 -2.85
CA CYS A 27 -1.81 -7.51 -3.38
C CYS A 27 -2.64 -7.34 -4.66
N GLY A 28 -3.14 -8.43 -5.25
CA GLY A 28 -3.92 -8.40 -6.48
C GLY A 28 -3.11 -8.22 -7.77
N SER A 29 -1.78 -8.06 -7.69
CA SER A 29 -0.93 -7.95 -8.90
C SER A 29 -0.94 -9.23 -9.72
N ASP A 30 -0.90 -9.10 -11.03
CA ASP A 30 -1.01 -10.16 -12.03
C ASP A 30 -0.07 -9.87 -13.23
N ALA A 31 -0.25 -10.61 -14.32
CA ALA A 31 0.55 -10.43 -15.54
C ALA A 31 0.41 -9.02 -16.13
N GLU A 32 -0.78 -8.43 -16.12
CA GLU A 32 -1.00 -7.09 -16.69
C GLU A 32 -0.43 -5.97 -15.82
N THR A 33 -0.30 -6.22 -14.51
CA THR A 33 0.02 -5.18 -13.51
C THR A 33 1.40 -5.32 -12.85
N GLY A 34 2.20 -6.34 -13.19
CA GLY A 34 3.64 -6.27 -12.88
C GLY A 34 4.42 -7.57 -12.74
N TRP A 35 3.94 -8.72 -13.23
CA TRP A 35 4.68 -9.99 -13.14
C TRP A 35 5.02 -10.60 -14.50
N ASP A 36 4.66 -9.93 -15.58
CA ASP A 36 5.03 -10.35 -16.91
C ASP A 36 6.57 -10.33 -17.04
N PRO A 37 7.23 -11.49 -17.23
CA PRO A 37 8.67 -11.56 -17.39
C PRO A 37 9.14 -10.91 -18.69
N GLU A 38 8.24 -10.73 -19.67
CA GLU A 38 8.50 -10.07 -20.95
C GLU A 38 8.16 -8.58 -20.91
N ALA A 39 7.64 -8.06 -19.78
CA ALA A 39 7.46 -6.63 -19.63
C ALA A 39 8.83 -5.95 -19.71
N GLU A 40 9.07 -5.31 -20.86
CA GLU A 40 10.24 -4.48 -21.08
C GLU A 40 10.22 -3.37 -20.02
N TYR A 41 11.13 -3.49 -19.06
CA TYR A 41 11.34 -2.46 -18.05
C TYR A 41 11.90 -1.27 -18.81
N ASN A 42 11.01 -0.41 -19.29
CA ASN A 42 11.37 0.85 -19.91
C ASN A 42 12.05 1.69 -18.84
N SER A 43 13.36 1.48 -18.66
CA SER A 43 14.26 2.46 -18.09
C SER A 43 14.18 3.65 -19.02
N ILE A 44 13.28 4.57 -18.67
CA ILE A 44 13.30 5.89 -19.27
C ILE A 44 14.69 6.41 -18.91
N GLU A 45 15.58 6.52 -19.90
CA GLU A 45 16.77 7.36 -19.81
C GLU A 45 16.25 8.75 -19.43
N LEU A 46 16.28 9.03 -18.13
CA LEU A 46 16.05 10.37 -17.66
C LEU A 46 17.24 11.17 -18.22
N PRO A 47 16.99 12.29 -18.92
CA PRO A 47 18.08 13.16 -19.32
C PRO A 47 18.93 13.44 -18.08
N GLU A 48 20.25 13.33 -18.21
CA GLU A 48 21.16 13.83 -17.19
C GLU A 48 20.83 15.30 -17.02
N GLU A 49 20.21 15.66 -15.89
CA GLU A 49 19.92 17.05 -15.60
C GLU A 49 21.25 17.74 -15.31
N ASP A 50 21.69 18.57 -16.27
CA ASP A 50 22.70 19.61 -16.05
C ASP A 50 22.25 20.43 -14.83
N ASN A 51 22.96 20.26 -13.72
CA ASN A 51 22.68 20.87 -12.42
C ASN A 51 23.03 22.37 -12.39
N ASP A 52 22.45 23.14 -13.31
CA ASP A 52 22.55 24.61 -13.31
C ASP A 52 21.19 25.32 -13.46
N ALA A 53 20.10 24.56 -13.38
CA ALA A 53 18.84 25.08 -12.86
C ALA A 53 18.61 24.47 -11.48
N GLU A 54 18.72 25.30 -10.44
CA GLU A 54 18.10 25.07 -9.13
C GLU A 54 16.59 24.91 -9.36
N ALA A 55 16.17 23.72 -9.77
CA ALA A 55 14.78 23.34 -9.82
C ALA A 55 14.32 23.30 -8.37
N PRO A 56 13.34 24.12 -7.94
CA PRO A 56 12.78 23.98 -6.62
C PRO A 56 12.19 22.58 -6.58
N GLY A 57 12.87 21.67 -5.88
CA GLY A 57 12.45 20.30 -5.70
C GLY A 57 10.97 20.35 -5.35
N ALA A 58 10.13 19.78 -6.21
CA ALA A 58 8.71 19.71 -5.94
C ALA A 58 8.56 18.77 -4.74
N GLU A 59 8.65 19.35 -3.55
CA GLU A 59 8.35 18.73 -2.28
C GLU A 59 6.93 18.21 -2.44
N ARG A 60 6.77 16.91 -2.75
CA ARG A 60 5.47 16.27 -2.62
C ARG A 60 5.09 16.49 -1.17
N PRO A 61 4.04 17.26 -0.83
CA PRO A 61 3.69 17.47 0.56
C PRO A 61 3.24 16.11 1.08
N GLY A 62 4.18 15.40 1.68
CA GLY A 62 3.92 14.16 2.38
C GLY A 62 3.06 14.57 3.55
N ILE A 63 1.75 14.49 3.34
CA ILE A 63 0.73 14.67 4.37
C ILE A 63 1.16 13.78 5.53
N SER A 64 1.78 14.41 6.53
CA SER A 64 2.41 13.71 7.62
C SER A 64 1.35 12.87 8.30
N GLY A 65 1.70 11.69 8.81
CA GLY A 65 0.73 10.84 9.50
C GLY A 65 -0.01 11.58 10.62
N ALA A 66 0.63 12.60 11.21
CA ALA A 66 0.04 13.52 12.16
C ALA A 66 -1.07 14.41 11.56
N PHE A 67 -0.90 14.93 10.35
CA PHE A 67 -1.93 15.72 9.68
C PHE A 67 -3.15 14.87 9.30
N MET A 68 -2.94 13.64 8.82
CA MET A 68 -4.06 12.70 8.60
C MET A 68 -4.79 12.38 9.90
N ALA A 69 -4.05 12.12 11.00
CA ALA A 69 -4.66 11.85 12.29
C ALA A 69 -5.50 13.03 12.78
N LEU A 70 -5.00 14.27 12.61
CA LEU A 70 -5.71 15.48 12.99
C LEU A 70 -6.99 15.68 12.17
N LEU A 71 -6.95 15.48 10.84
CA LEU A 71 -8.14 15.58 9.98
C LEU A 71 -9.20 14.56 10.36
N VAL A 72 -8.81 13.32 10.67
CA VAL A 72 -9.74 12.29 11.14
C VAL A 72 -10.37 12.68 12.47
N ILE A 73 -9.59 13.19 13.43
CA ILE A 73 -10.09 13.65 14.73
C ILE A 73 -11.11 14.78 14.57
N VAL A 74 -10.80 15.79 13.75
CA VAL A 74 -11.69 16.93 13.49
C VAL A 74 -12.98 16.49 12.80
N ALA A 75 -12.89 15.62 11.79
CA ALA A 75 -14.07 15.07 11.11
C ALA A 75 -14.95 14.26 12.09
N SER A 76 -14.32 13.48 12.97
CA SER A 76 -15.01 12.71 14.01
C SER A 76 -15.76 13.63 14.97
N LEU A 77 -15.10 14.67 15.47
CA LEU A 77 -15.69 15.65 16.39
C LEU A 77 -16.84 16.43 15.73
N GLY A 78 -16.73 16.76 14.44
CA GLY A 78 -17.81 17.40 13.69
C GLY A 78 -19.05 16.53 13.54
N ILE A 79 -18.85 15.23 13.25
CA ILE A 79 -19.96 14.25 13.17
C ILE A 79 -20.64 14.07 14.54
N ILE A 80 -19.85 14.02 15.62
CA ILE A 80 -20.35 13.89 17.00
C ILE A 80 -21.11 15.15 17.44
N ALA A 81 -20.64 16.34 17.06
CA ALA A 81 -21.31 17.59 17.38
C ALA A 81 -22.62 17.79 16.58
N ALA A 82 -22.70 17.26 15.35
CA ALA A 82 -23.86 17.41 14.49
C ALA A 82 -24.95 16.34 14.70
N GLY A 83 -24.58 15.12 15.12
CA GLY A 83 -25.50 14.01 15.26
C GLY A 83 -25.72 13.61 16.72
N GLY A 84 -26.90 13.88 17.27
CA GLY A 84 -27.35 13.39 18.58
C GLY A 84 -27.42 11.86 18.70
N LEU A 85 -28.54 11.27 19.14
CA LEU A 85 -28.62 9.84 19.51
C LEU A 85 -28.28 8.81 18.38
N LEU A 86 -28.24 9.23 17.10
CA LEU A 86 -27.75 8.44 15.95
C LEU A 86 -26.21 8.42 15.81
N GLY A 87 -25.52 9.29 16.55
CA GLY A 87 -24.06 9.46 16.53
C GLY A 87 -23.31 8.26 17.10
N LEU A 88 -23.91 7.48 18.00
CA LEU A 88 -23.25 6.27 18.54
C LEU A 88 -23.05 5.19 17.48
N ALA A 89 -24.02 4.99 16.59
CA ALA A 89 -23.89 4.04 15.48
C ALA A 89 -22.86 4.51 14.45
N ALA A 90 -22.87 5.81 14.11
CA ALA A 90 -21.87 6.42 13.23
C ALA A 90 -20.46 6.36 13.84
N SER A 91 -20.34 6.61 15.14
CA SER A 91 -19.07 6.58 15.87
C SER A 91 -18.53 5.15 16.02
N LEU A 92 -19.39 4.14 16.12
CA LEU A 92 -18.97 2.74 16.10
C LEU A 92 -18.40 2.37 14.73
N PHE A 93 -19.04 2.84 13.65
CA PHE A 93 -18.62 2.56 12.27
C PHE A 93 -17.27 3.21 11.94
N THR A 94 -17.05 4.45 12.38
CA THR A 94 -15.76 5.14 12.19
C THR A 94 -14.65 4.47 13.00
N LEU A 95 -14.90 4.10 14.26
CA LEU A 95 -13.92 3.37 15.07
C LEU A 95 -13.57 2.01 14.48
N LEU A 96 -14.57 1.26 14.00
CA LEU A 96 -14.35 -0.05 13.37
C LEU A 96 -13.58 0.10 12.05
N GLY A 97 -13.92 1.09 11.22
CA GLY A 97 -13.18 1.41 10.00
C GLY A 97 -11.72 1.78 10.28
N VAL A 98 -11.46 2.63 11.28
CA VAL A 98 -10.11 3.01 11.71
C VAL A 98 -9.34 1.78 12.22
N LEU A 99 -9.97 0.91 13.02
CA LEU A 99 -9.35 -0.32 13.52
C LEU A 99 -8.98 -1.26 12.36
N VAL A 100 -9.85 -1.40 11.36
CA VAL A 100 -9.56 -2.19 10.14
C VAL A 100 -8.40 -1.60 9.35
N ILE A 101 -8.36 -0.28 9.14
CA ILE A 101 -7.25 0.39 8.45
C ILE A 101 -5.94 0.23 9.22
N ILE A 102 -5.95 0.46 10.53
CA ILE A 102 -4.78 0.26 11.40
C ILE A 102 -4.34 -1.19 11.36
N ALA A 103 -5.26 -2.16 11.43
CA ALA A 103 -4.93 -3.58 11.34
C ALA A 103 -4.39 -3.97 9.96
N TYR A 104 -4.92 -3.39 8.88
CA TYR A 104 -4.42 -3.58 7.52
C TYR A 104 -3.00 -3.04 7.36
N ILE A 105 -2.75 -1.80 7.79
CA ILE A 105 -1.42 -1.17 7.75
C ILE A 105 -0.45 -1.90 8.68
N ALA A 106 -0.87 -2.25 9.89
CA ALA A 106 -0.05 -3.00 10.83
C ALA A 106 0.28 -4.40 10.30
N ARG A 107 -0.66 -5.09 9.65
CA ARG A 107 -0.37 -6.35 8.94
C ARG A 107 0.65 -6.11 7.84
N ARG A 108 0.47 -5.09 7.00
CA ARG A 108 1.39 -4.74 5.91
C ARG A 108 2.80 -4.40 6.41
N MET A 109 2.92 -3.65 7.51
CA MET A 109 4.22 -3.23 8.07
C MET A 109 4.89 -4.30 8.94
N ARG A 110 4.12 -5.16 9.63
CA ARG A 110 4.67 -6.24 10.46
C ARG A 110 5.08 -7.47 9.66
N ARG A 111 4.77 -7.55 8.36
CA ARG A 111 5.29 -8.62 7.52
C ARG A 111 6.76 -8.33 7.24
N PRO A 112 7.70 -9.08 7.83
CA PRO A 112 9.12 -8.83 7.61
C PRO A 112 9.39 -8.96 6.12
N ARG A 113 10.00 -7.93 5.51
CA ARG A 113 10.59 -8.01 4.18
C ARG A 113 11.72 -9.04 4.23
N ARG A 114 11.38 -10.32 4.15
CA ARG A 114 12.33 -11.41 3.94
C ARG A 114 12.68 -11.37 2.46
N TRP A 115 13.64 -10.52 2.12
CA TRP A 115 14.28 -10.60 0.81
C TRP A 115 14.90 -12.00 0.69
N PRO A 116 14.54 -12.82 -0.31
CA PRO A 116 15.37 -13.97 -0.63
C PRO A 116 16.76 -13.45 -1.05
N PRO A 117 17.86 -14.11 -0.64
CA PRO A 117 19.17 -13.73 -1.12
C PRO A 117 19.19 -13.89 -2.64
N VAL A 118 19.42 -12.79 -3.35
CA VAL A 118 19.73 -12.80 -4.79
C VAL A 118 21.05 -13.55 -4.92
N ARG A 119 21.03 -14.71 -5.59
CA ARG A 119 22.23 -15.49 -5.91
C ARG A 119 22.83 -15.01 -7.23
#